data_AF-A0A645F466-F1
#
_entry.id   AF-A0A645F466-F1
#
_cell.length_a   1.000
_cell.length_b   1.000
_cell.length_c   1.000
_cell.angle_alpha   90.00
_cell.angle_beta   90.00
_cell.angle_gamma   90.00
#
_symmetry.space_group_name_H-M   'P 1'
#
loop_
_entity.id
_entity.type
_entity.pdbx_description
1 polymer ?
#
loop_
_entity_poly.entity_id
_entity_poly.type
_entity_poly.pdbx_seq_one_letter_code
_entity_poly.pdbx_strand_id
1 'polypeptide(L)' 'MERAGAEMGLKMVAFMLTDITNESTDLIFKGSKADEIIKKAYGDTQDINYLGSSILLKGVVSRKKQLVPRLIRGIQQLQ' A
#
# COMPACT_ATOMS: atom_id res chain seq x y z
N MET A 1 -2.30 0.07 -14.06
CA MET A 1 -1.21 -0.33 -13.14
C MET A 1 -0.38 -1.47 -13.71
N GLU A 2 -0.98 -2.49 -14.35
CA GLU A 2 -0.24 -3.62 -14.94
C GLU A 2 0.74 -3.21 -16.04
N ARG A 3 0.31 -2.41 -17.03
CA ARG A 3 1.18 -1.87 -18.10
C ARG A 3 2.38 -1.11 -17.53
N ALA A 4 2.12 -0.11 -16.69
CA ALA A 4 3.18 0.68 -16.05
C ALA A 4 4.14 -0.18 -15.21
N GLY A 5 3.63 -1.18 -14.49
CA GLY A 5 4.46 -2.12 -13.74
C GLY A 5 5.38 -2.95 -14.63
N ALA A 6 4.86 -3.44 -15.76
CA ALA A 6 5.62 -4.23 -16.73
C ALA A 6 6.68 -3.39 -17.46
N GLU A 7 6.29 -2.21 -17.98
CA GLU A 7 7.18 -1.32 -18.73
C GLU A 7 8.35 -0.80 -17.89
N MET A 8 8.12 -0.57 -16.59
CA MET A 8 9.12 -0.03 -15.66
C MET A 8 9.81 -1.11 -14.82
N GLY A 9 9.48 -2.40 -15.02
CA GLY A 9 10.04 -3.51 -14.23
C GLY A 9 9.73 -3.43 -12.73
N LEU A 10 8.62 -2.79 -12.34
CA LEU A 10 8.27 -2.56 -10.93
C LEU A 10 7.65 -3.81 -10.30
N LYS A 11 8.19 -4.21 -9.15
CA LYS A 11 7.67 -5.35 -8.36
C LYS A 11 6.36 -5.01 -7.63
N MET A 12 6.05 -3.73 -7.50
CA MET A 12 4.83 -3.19 -6.91
C MET A 12 4.54 -1.80 -7.48
N VAL A 13 3.28 -1.56 -7.82
CA VAL A 13 2.71 -0.24 -8.10
C VAL A 13 1.56 -0.05 -7.12
N ALA A 14 1.46 1.13 -6.50
CA ALA A 14 0.37 1.48 -5.59
C ALA A 14 -0.26 2.81 -5.99
N PHE A 15 -1.57 2.93 -5.79
CA PHE A 15 -2.37 4.11 -6.04
C PHE A 15 -3.13 4.47 -4.77
N MET A 16 -3.06 5.74 -4.37
CA MET A 16 -3.76 6.25 -3.19
C MET A 16 -5.01 6.99 -3.64
N LEU A 17 -6.18 6.51 -3.24
CA LEU A 17 -7.44 7.24 -3.30
C LEU A 17 -7.72 7.81 -1.93
N THR A 18 -7.33 9.07 -1.70
CA THR A 18 -7.44 9.71 -0.40
C THR A 18 -8.75 10.49 -0.28
N ASP A 19 -9.56 10.11 0.71
CA ASP A 19 -10.67 10.91 1.20
C ASP A 19 -10.14 11.90 2.25
N ILE A 20 -10.10 13.18 1.87
CA ILE A 20 -9.59 14.26 2.74
C ILE A 20 -10.58 14.66 3.83
N THR A 21 -11.87 14.36 3.67
CA THR A 21 -12.92 14.71 4.63
C THR A 21 -12.96 13.69 5.76
N ASN A 22 -12.82 12.41 5.42
CA ASN A 22 -12.79 11.31 6.39
C ASN A 22 -11.37 10.88 6.80
N GLU A 23 -10.35 11.61 6.34
CA GLU A 23 -8.93 11.34 6.57
C GLU A 23 -8.55 9.87 6.36
N SER A 24 -8.87 9.33 5.19
CA SER A 24 -8.59 7.92 4.89
C SER A 24 -8.04 7.74 3.49
N THR A 25 -7.40 6.61 3.23
CA THR A 25 -6.95 6.24 1.89
C THR A 25 -7.36 4.82 1.55
N ASP A 26 -8.05 4.65 0.42
CA ASP A 26 -8.11 3.36 -0.27
C ASP A 26 -6.81 3.19 -1.07
N LEU A 27 -5.96 2.29 -0.59
CA LEU A 27 -4.69 1.97 -1.22
C LEU A 27 -4.89 0.77 -2.15
N ILE A 28 -4.90 1.03 -3.45
CA ILE A 28 -4.94 -0.01 -4.47
C ILE A 28 -3.50 -0.38 -4.82
N PHE A 29 -3.19 -1.67 -4.90
CA PHE A 29 -1.84 -2.14 -5.20
C PHE A 29 -1.83 -3.31 -6.16
N LYS A 30 -0.75 -3.43 -6.92
CA LYS A 30 -0.55 -4.50 -7.89
C LYS A 30 0.94 -4.79 -8.07
N GLY A 31 1.28 -6.04 -8.34
CA GLY A 31 2.64 -6.48 -8.64
C GLY A 31 2.96 -7.81 -7.97
N SER A 32 4.01 -8.48 -8.43
CA SER A 32 4.37 -9.83 -7.96
C SER A 32 4.71 -9.90 -6.47
N LYS A 33 5.13 -8.79 -5.86
CA LYS A 33 5.42 -8.69 -4.42
C LYS A 33 4.45 -7.82 -3.63
N ALA A 34 3.42 -7.29 -4.28
CA ALA A 34 2.57 -6.27 -3.66
C ALA A 34 1.85 -6.82 -2.41
N ASP A 35 1.21 -7.98 -2.50
CA ASP A 35 0.49 -8.59 -1.39
C ASP A 35 1.40 -8.91 -0.20
N GLU A 36 2.60 -9.42 -0.47
CA GLU A 36 3.60 -9.75 0.55
C GLU A 36 4.08 -8.50 1.29
N ILE A 37 4.41 -7.45 0.54
CA ILE A 37 4.84 -6.15 1.09
C ILE A 37 3.73 -5.53 1.93
N ILE A 38 2.49 -5.54 1.44
CA ILE A 38 1.33 -5.00 2.15
C ILE A 38 1.09 -5.78 3.45
N LYS A 39 1.06 -7.11 3.41
CA LYS A 39 0.88 -7.93 4.60
C LYS A 39 1.97 -7.69 5.65
N LYS A 40 3.23 -7.47 5.25
CA LYS A 40 4.28 -7.12 6.22
C LYS A 40 4.17 -5.70 6.76
N ALA A 41 3.86 -4.73 5.91
CA ALA A 41 3.78 -3.34 6.33
C ALA A 41 2.57 -3.04 7.22
N TYR A 42 1.49 -3.81 7.06
CA TYR A 42 0.16 -3.48 7.54
C TYR A 42 -0.58 -4.65 8.23
N GLY A 43 -0.07 -5.88 8.16
CA GLY A 43 -0.74 -7.05 8.74
C GLY A 43 -0.85 -7.06 10.27
N ASP A 44 -0.14 -6.16 10.96
CA ASP A 44 -0.21 -5.93 12.41
C ASP A 44 -1.30 -4.91 12.81
N THR A 45 -1.94 -4.27 11.82
CA THR A 45 -2.86 -3.15 12.07
C THR A 45 -4.31 -3.65 12.15
N GLN A 46 -5.00 -3.35 13.25
CA GLN A 46 -6.37 -3.82 13.48
C GLN A 46 -7.43 -3.13 12.60
N ASP A 47 -7.13 -1.94 12.07
CA ASP A 47 -8.07 -1.08 11.33
C ASP A 47 -8.02 -1.24 9.80
N ILE A 48 -7.52 -2.37 9.30
CA ILE A 48 -7.32 -2.57 7.86
C ILE A 48 -8.33 -3.56 7.31
N ASN A 49 -9.08 -3.09 6.31
CA ASN A 49 -10.01 -3.91 5.57
C ASN A 49 -9.41 -4.28 4.21
N TYR A 50 -9.21 -5.58 3.97
CA TYR A 50 -8.67 -6.09 2.70
C TYR A 50 -9.81 -6.33 1.71
N LEU A 51 -9.77 -5.65 0.57
CA LEU A 51 -10.75 -5.79 -0.50
C LEU A 51 -10.05 -6.26 -1.79
N GLY A 52 -9.66 -7.53 -1.83
CA GLY A 52 -8.92 -8.10 -2.96
C GLY A 52 -7.56 -7.41 -3.16
N SER A 53 -7.43 -6.59 -4.19
CA SER A 53 -6.21 -5.83 -4.54
C SER A 53 -6.14 -4.42 -3.94
N SER A 54 -6.92 -4.15 -2.89
CA SER A 54 -6.84 -2.89 -2.15
C SER A 54 -6.99 -3.09 -0.64
N ILE A 55 -6.55 -2.08 0.11
CA ILE A 55 -6.79 -1.96 1.55
C ILE A 55 -7.31 -0.56 1.89
N LEU A 56 -8.23 -0.48 2.85
CA LEU A 56 -8.62 0.81 3.44
C LEU A 56 -7.70 1.15 4.63
N LEU A 57 -7.11 2.34 4.60
CA LEU A 57 -6.21 2.87 5.63
C LEU A 57 -6.83 4.11 6.28
N LYS A 58 -7.42 3.94 7.47
CA LYS A 58 -7.94 5.07 8.27
C LYS A 58 -6.79 5.92 8.83
N GLY A 59 -6.95 7.23 8.83
CA GLY A 59 -5.96 8.20 9.31
C GLY A 59 -4.76 8.40 8.38
N VAL A 60 -4.70 7.72 7.22
CA VAL A 60 -3.59 7.83 6.27
C VAL A 60 -3.98 8.76 5.13
N VAL A 61 -3.30 9.90 5.04
CA VAL A 61 -3.51 10.92 3.98
C VAL A 61 -2.19 11.40 3.36
N SER A 62 -1.05 11.16 4.02
CA SER A 62 0.26 11.63 3.60
C SER A 62 1.14 10.49 3.12
N ARG A 63 1.40 10.46 1.81
CA ARG A 63 2.33 9.50 1.19
C ARG A 63 3.73 9.55 1.84
N LYS A 64 4.30 10.74 2.02
CA LYS A 64 5.67 10.93 2.50
C LYS A 64 5.83 10.58 3.98
N LYS A 65 4.87 10.97 4.82
CA LYS A 65 4.97 10.80 6.28
C LYS A 65 4.45 9.45 6.77
N GLN A 66 3.43 8.91 6.13
CA GLN A 66 2.66 7.77 6.66
C GLN A 66 2.80 6.51 5.81
N LEU A 67 2.67 6.61 4.48
CA LEU A 67 2.70 5.43 3.60
C LEU A 67 4.13 4.92 3.36
N VAL A 68 4.99 5.74 2.77
CA VAL A 68 6.34 5.33 2.32
C VAL A 68 7.18 4.77 3.45
N PRO A 69 7.29 5.43 4.63
CA PRO A 69 8.08 4.88 5.73
C PRO A 69 7.59 3.51 6.21
N ARG A 70 6.27 3.28 6.19
CA ARG A 70 5.69 2.01 6.62
C ARG A 70 5.93 0.89 5.60
N LEU A 71 5.77 1.18 4.31
CA LEU A 71 6.12 0.24 3.24
C LEU A 71 7.61 -0.13 3.25
N ILE A 72 8.52 0.83 3.45
CA ILE A 72 9.96 0.56 3.54
C ILE A 72 10.28 -0.39 4.69
N ARG A 73 9.68 -0.17 5.88
CA ARG A 73 9.85 -1.11 7.01
C ARG A 73 9.36 -2.51 6.68
N GLY A 74 8.20 -2.63 6.03
CA GLY A 74 7.67 -3.92 5.59
C GLY A 74 8.61 -4.62 4.60
N ILE A 75 9.20 -3.89 3.65
CA ILE A 75 10.17 -4.42 2.68
C ILE A 75 11.45 -4.89 3.36
N GLN A 76 11.97 -4.13 4.33
CA GLN A 76 13.20 -4.50 5.07
C GLN A 76 13.03 -5.79 5.87
N GLN A 77 11.81 -6.10 6.32
CA GLN A 77 11.51 -7.35 7.03
C GLN A 77 11.32 -8.58 6.12
N LEU A 78 11.36 -8.39 4.79
CA LEU A 78 11.30 -9.47 3.79
C LEU A 78 12.67 -9.94 3.33
N GLN A 79 13.74 -9.30 3.82
CA GLN A 79 15.13 -9.67 3.57
C GLN A 79 15.64 -10.60 4.68
#